data_AF-A0A1I1LY70-F1
#
_entry.id   AF-A0A1I1LY70-F1
#
_cell.length_a   1.000
_cell.length_b   1.000
_cell.length_c   1.000
_cell.angle_alpha   90.00
_cell.angle_beta   90.00
_cell.angle_gamma   90.00
#
_symmetry.space_group_name_H-M   'P 1'
#
loop_
_entity.id
_entity.type
_entity.pdbx_description
1 polymer ?
#
loop_
_entity_poly.entity_id
_entity_poly.type
_entity_poly.pdbx_seq_one_letter_code
_entity_poly.pdbx_strand_id
1 'polypeptide(L)'
;MQKQLSKSLGQYLYQNINQPWLSALMILDYPKKNDTHDTEIQCSASFIPEKQNNSDNQTVEITITAEIKEKFEQLFNLATEQSDEKWHRALFSIHRNGNFSLNFENDEPEFND
;
A
#
# COMPACT_ATOMS: atom_id res chain seq x y z
N MET A 1 5.24 15.95 8.94
CA MET A 1 5.96 15.12 7.97
C MET A 1 5.05 14.04 7.38
N GLN A 2 4.46 13.15 8.20
CA GLN A 2 3.50 12.11 7.76
C GLN A 2 2.40 12.63 6.81
N LYS A 3 1.70 13.73 7.16
CA LYS A 3 0.66 14.34 6.30
C LYS A 3 1.15 14.74 4.89
N GLN A 4 2.42 15.11 4.73
CA GLN A 4 3.00 15.46 3.42
C GLN A 4 3.31 14.19 2.62
N LEU A 5 3.86 13.16 3.27
CA LEU A 5 4.12 11.86 2.65
C LEU A 5 2.83 11.19 2.15
N SER A 6 1.79 11.10 3.00
CA SER A 6 0.50 10.53 2.61
C SER A 6 -0.13 11.26 1.41
N LYS A 7 -0.03 12.60 1.37
CA LYS A 7 -0.48 13.39 0.22
C LYS A 7 0.32 13.09 -1.04
N SER A 8 1.64 12.98 -0.93
CA SER A 8 2.50 12.63 -2.07
C SER A 8 2.19 11.25 -2.64
N LEU A 9 1.92 10.25 -1.78
CA LEU A 9 1.54 8.90 -2.21
C LEU A 9 0.16 8.92 -2.90
N GLY A 10 -0.82 9.60 -2.31
CA GLY A 10 -2.14 9.77 -2.93
C GLY A 10 -2.08 10.48 -4.27
N GLN A 11 -1.27 11.54 -4.37
CA GLN A 11 -1.05 12.27 -5.63
C GLN A 11 -0.39 11.39 -6.69
N TYR A 12 0.61 10.59 -6.31
CA TYR A 12 1.25 9.64 -7.21
C TYR A 12 0.25 8.67 -7.82
N LEU A 13 -0.57 8.02 -6.99
CA LEU A 13 -1.60 7.09 -7.46
C LEU A 13 -2.61 7.80 -8.37
N TYR A 14 -3.07 8.98 -7.97
CA TYR A 14 -4.05 9.74 -8.75
C TYR A 14 -3.52 10.16 -10.14
N GLN A 15 -2.25 10.53 -10.24
CA GLN A 15 -1.64 11.03 -11.48
C GLN A 15 -1.20 9.92 -12.44
N ASN A 16 -0.89 8.72 -11.94
CA ASN A 16 -0.42 7.60 -12.76
C ASN A 16 -1.53 6.74 -13.36
N ILE A 17 -2.80 6.99 -12.99
CA ILE A 17 -3.94 6.28 -13.58
C ILE A 17 -4.58 7.17 -14.65
N ASN A 18 -4.35 6.81 -15.91
CA ASN A 18 -4.78 7.55 -17.10
C ASN A 18 -6.16 7.15 -17.65
N GLN A 19 -6.97 6.45 -16.85
CA GLN A 19 -8.33 6.01 -17.22
C GLN A 19 -9.32 6.23 -16.07
N PRO A 20 -10.64 6.05 -16.27
CA PRO A 20 -11.61 6.10 -15.17
C PRO A 20 -11.42 4.94 -14.18
N TRP A 21 -11.41 5.23 -12.88
CA TRP A 21 -11.12 4.27 -11.80
C TRP A 21 -11.91 4.60 -10.52
N LEU A 22 -12.14 3.58 -9.68
CA LEU A 22 -12.93 3.66 -8.45
C LEU A 22 -12.05 3.88 -7.21
N SER A 23 -11.06 3.00 -7.04
CA SER A 23 -10.08 3.03 -5.96
C SER A 23 -8.72 2.53 -6.43
N ALA A 24 -7.67 2.94 -5.72
CA ALA A 24 -6.32 2.43 -5.87
C ALA A 24 -5.79 2.00 -4.50
N LEU A 25 -4.93 0.99 -4.50
CA LEU A 25 -4.32 0.41 -3.32
C LEU A 25 -2.81 0.31 -3.58
N MET A 26 -2.02 0.74 -2.60
CA MET A 26 -0.58 0.52 -2.53
C MET A 26 -0.29 -0.30 -1.28
N ILE A 27 0.52 -1.35 -1.44
CA ILE A 27 0.88 -2.29 -0.37
C ILE A 27 2.38 -2.25 -0.18
N LEU A 28 2.81 -2.15 1.07
CA LEU A 28 4.20 -2.33 1.49
C LEU A 28 4.26 -3.58 2.37
N ASP A 29 4.96 -4.59 1.90
CA ASP A 29 5.14 -5.88 2.57
C ASP A 29 6.54 -5.97 3.16
N TYR A 30 6.62 -6.02 4.49
CA TYR A 30 7.82 -6.36 5.23
C TYR A 30 7.86 -7.87 5.45
N PRO A 31 8.95 -8.53 5.03
CA PRO A 31 9.05 -9.95 5.20
C PRO A 31 9.21 -10.35 6.67
N LYS A 32 8.69 -11.53 6.99
CA LYS A 32 8.79 -12.10 8.33
C LYS A 32 10.25 -12.35 8.66
N LYS A 33 10.67 -12.00 9.88
CA LYS A 33 12.03 -12.26 10.40
C LYS A 33 12.50 -13.72 10.35
N ASN A 34 11.59 -14.67 10.09
CA ASN A 34 11.88 -16.10 10.08
C ASN A 34 12.12 -16.64 8.65
N ASP A 35 11.95 -15.82 7.61
CA ASP A 35 12.23 -16.22 6.24
C ASP A 35 13.73 -16.06 5.96
N THR A 36 14.42 -17.19 5.78
CA THR A 36 15.89 -17.28 5.62
C THR A 36 16.37 -16.91 4.22
N HIS A 37 15.48 -16.44 3.37
CA HIS A 37 15.83 -15.84 2.08
C HIS A 37 15.91 -14.33 2.27
N ASP A 38 16.92 -13.73 1.65
CA ASP A 38 17.19 -12.29 1.63
C ASP A 38 15.94 -11.56 1.12
N THR A 39 15.04 -11.25 2.04
CA THR A 39 13.68 -10.90 1.72
C THR A 39 13.65 -9.38 1.70
N GLU A 40 13.71 -8.85 0.48
CA GLU A 40 13.62 -7.42 0.23
C GLU A 40 12.19 -6.95 0.54
N ILE A 41 12.05 -5.74 1.10
CA ILE A 41 10.75 -5.08 1.28
C ILE A 41 10.09 -4.98 -0.10
N GLN A 42 8.86 -5.48 -0.22
CA GLN A 42 8.10 -5.43 -1.48
C GLN A 42 7.11 -4.28 -1.45
N CYS A 43 7.02 -3.54 -2.55
CA CYS A 43 6.05 -2.47 -2.72
C CYS A 43 5.30 -2.67 -4.04
N SER A 44 3.98 -2.78 -3.95
CA SER A 44 3.10 -2.95 -5.12
C SER A 44 1.97 -1.93 -5.10
N ALA A 45 1.40 -1.64 -6.27
CA ALA A 45 0.18 -0.85 -6.35
C ALA A 45 -0.72 -1.33 -7.48
N SER A 46 -2.02 -1.16 -7.29
CA SER A 46 -3.03 -1.51 -8.28
C SER A 46 -4.26 -0.62 -8.13
N PHE A 47 -5.13 -0.62 -9.15
CA PHE A 47 -6.40 0.11 -9.11
C PHE A 47 -7.54 -0.68 -9.72
N ILE A 48 -8.78 -0.31 -9.35
CA ILE A 48 -10.01 -0.87 -9.90
C ILE A 48 -10.56 0.09 -10.97
N PRO A 49 -10.63 -0.31 -12.26
CA PRO A 49 -11.26 0.48 -13.30
C PRO A 49 -12.76 0.69 -13.06
N GLU A 50 -13.31 1.82 -13.50
CA GLU A 50 -14.76 2.09 -13.39
C GLU A 50 -15.59 1.23 -14.36
N LYS A 51 -15.03 0.91 -15.53
CA LYS A 51 -15.63 -0.01 -16.51
C LYS A 51 -14.83 -1.29 -16.54
N GLN A 52 -15.37 -2.34 -15.93
CA GLN A 52 -14.83 -3.69 -16.04
C GLN A 52 -15.24 -4.26 -17.41
N ASN A 53 -14.25 -4.68 -18.20
CA ASN A 53 -14.51 -5.17 -19.56
C ASN A 53 -14.94 -6.63 -19.61
N ASN A 54 -14.87 -7.40 -18.52
CA ASN A 54 -15.48 -8.73 -18.35
C ASN A 54 -15.42 -9.15 -16.87
N SER A 55 -16.24 -10.14 -16.51
CA SER A 55 -16.73 -10.57 -15.18
C SER A 55 -15.75 -10.91 -14.05
N ASP A 56 -14.48 -10.56 -14.16
CA ASP A 56 -13.52 -10.71 -13.06
C ASP A 56 -13.21 -9.34 -12.46
N ASN A 57 -13.15 -9.25 -11.13
CA ASN A 57 -12.65 -8.08 -10.39
C ASN A 57 -11.15 -7.86 -10.70
N GLN A 58 -10.83 -7.52 -11.94
CA GLN A 58 -9.46 -7.27 -12.37
C GLN A 58 -8.99 -5.93 -11.81
N THR A 59 -8.06 -6.00 -10.88
CA THR A 59 -7.21 -4.88 -10.53
C THR A 59 -6.15 -4.72 -11.62
N VAL A 60 -5.84 -3.48 -11.99
CA VAL A 60 -4.77 -3.15 -12.93
C VAL A 60 -3.56 -2.65 -12.16
N GLU A 61 -2.39 -3.22 -12.43
CA GLU A 61 -1.15 -2.86 -11.75
C GLU A 61 -0.69 -1.42 -12.10
N ILE A 62 -0.08 -0.77 -11.12
CA ILE A 62 0.57 0.52 -11.25
C ILE A 62 2.06 0.30 -11.00
N THR A 63 2.90 0.68 -11.97
CA THR A 63 4.35 0.64 -11.80
C THR A 63 4.74 1.50 -10.59
N ILE A 64 5.58 0.98 -9.68
CA ILE A 64 6.13 1.73 -8.55
C ILE A 64 7.58 2.11 -8.85
N THR A 65 7.89 3.40 -8.70
CA THR A 65 9.28 3.89 -8.74
C THR A 65 9.96 3.71 -7.37
N ALA A 66 11.29 3.61 -7.35
CA ALA A 66 12.09 3.54 -6.12
C ALA A 66 11.78 4.70 -5.15
N GLU A 67 11.63 5.94 -5.65
CA GLU A 67 11.30 7.11 -4.83
C GLU A 67 9.96 6.94 -4.08
N ILE A 68 8.97 6.30 -4.72
CA ILE A 68 7.66 6.07 -4.10
C ILE A 68 7.72 4.96 -3.07
N LYS A 69 8.49 3.89 -3.34
CA LYS A 69 8.79 2.84 -2.36
C LYS A 69 9.43 3.47 -1.11
N GLU A 70 10.49 4.27 -1.26
CA GLU A 70 11.17 4.95 -0.16
C GLU A 70 10.23 5.87 0.64
N LYS A 71 9.36 6.64 -0.04
CA LYS A 71 8.36 7.48 0.64
C LYS A 71 7.36 6.66 1.44
N PHE A 72 6.94 5.51 0.93
CA PHE A 72 6.00 4.65 1.64
C PHE A 72 6.66 3.97 2.83
N GLU A 73 7.90 3.50 2.70
CA GLU A 73 8.72 3.00 3.81
C GLU A 73 8.92 4.05 4.90
N GLN A 74 9.25 5.29 4.52
CA GLN A 74 9.38 6.39 5.46
C GLN A 74 8.07 6.68 6.19
N LEU A 75 6.94 6.66 5.48
CA LEU A 75 5.62 6.86 6.08
C LEU A 75 5.30 5.74 7.09
N PHE A 76 5.58 4.48 6.72
CA PHE A 76 5.40 3.34 7.61
C PHE A 76 6.23 3.49 8.88
N ASN A 77 7.55 3.70 8.75
CA ASN A 77 8.46 3.85 9.88
C ASN A 77 8.02 4.97 10.82
N LEU A 78 7.62 6.13 10.27
CA LEU A 78 7.11 7.24 11.08
C LEU A 78 5.79 6.91 11.78
N ALA A 79 4.92 6.10 11.17
CA ALA A 79 3.61 5.77 11.73
C ALA A 79 3.70 4.67 12.79
N THR A 80 4.70 3.80 12.71
CA THR A 80 4.90 2.66 13.64
C THR A 80 6.01 2.90 14.66
N GLU A 81 6.75 4.02 14.60
CA GLU A 81 7.90 4.33 15.48
C GLU A 81 7.59 4.20 16.98
N GLN A 82 6.38 4.54 17.40
CA GLN A 82 5.95 4.51 18.80
C GLN A 82 5.07 3.30 19.15
N SER A 83 4.91 2.36 18.21
CA SER A 83 4.09 1.17 18.37
C SER A 83 4.94 0.01 18.86
N ASP A 84 4.51 -0.68 19.92
CA ASP A 84 5.11 -1.94 20.37
C ASP A 84 4.70 -3.13 19.48
N GLU A 85 3.68 -2.96 18.62
CA GLU A 85 3.23 -3.97 17.68
C GLU A 85 4.20 -4.18 16.52
N LYS A 86 4.35 -5.44 16.10
CA LYS A 86 5.13 -5.83 14.91
C LYS A 86 4.23 -5.82 13.68
N TRP A 87 4.06 -4.65 13.10
CA TRP A 87 3.40 -4.49 11.81
C TRP A 87 4.25 -5.10 10.69
N HIS A 88 3.64 -5.89 9.81
CA HIS A 88 4.31 -6.55 8.70
C HIS A 88 3.84 -6.03 7.34
N ARG A 89 2.66 -5.41 7.28
CA ARG A 89 2.14 -4.84 6.04
C ARG A 89 1.52 -3.47 6.27
N ALA A 90 1.71 -2.58 5.30
CA ALA A 90 1.02 -1.29 5.23
C ALA A 90 0.15 -1.23 3.98
N LEU A 91 -1.09 -0.77 4.14
CA LEU A 91 -2.06 -0.63 3.06
C LEU A 91 -2.47 0.83 2.95
N PHE A 92 -2.06 1.48 1.86
CA PHE A 92 -2.46 2.83 1.53
C PHE A 92 -3.51 2.78 0.42
N SER A 93 -4.76 3.12 0.76
CA SER A 93 -5.86 3.14 -0.22
C SER A 93 -6.33 4.56 -0.50
N ILE A 94 -6.71 4.84 -1.74
CA ILE A 94 -7.30 6.11 -2.16
C ILE A 94 -8.53 5.86 -3.04
N HIS A 95 -9.57 6.66 -2.82
CA HIS A 95 -10.72 6.76 -3.70
C HIS A 95 -10.59 7.97 -4.62
N ARG A 96 -11.24 7.93 -5.78
CA ARG A 96 -11.18 9.02 -6.76
C ARG A 96 -11.66 10.38 -6.23
N ASN A 97 -12.47 10.40 -5.16
CA ASN A 97 -12.89 11.63 -4.48
C ASN A 97 -11.80 12.26 -3.58
N GLY A 98 -10.61 11.67 -3.51
CA GLY A 98 -9.48 12.16 -2.72
C GLY A 98 -9.45 11.65 -1.28
N ASN A 99 -10.44 10.87 -0.84
CA ASN A 99 -10.38 10.21 0.46
C ASN A 99 -9.35 9.08 0.41
N PHE A 100 -8.46 9.05 1.39
CA PHE A 100 -7.48 7.99 1.53
C PHE A 100 -7.46 7.44 2.95
N SER A 101 -7.00 6.20 3.10
CA SER A 101 -6.75 5.54 4.38
C SER A 101 -5.38 4.87 4.37
N LEU A 102 -4.80 4.77 5.57
CA LEU A 102 -3.57 4.04 5.82
C LEU A 102 -3.88 3.05 6.95
N ASN A 103 -3.77 1.76 6.64
CA ASN A 103 -3.96 0.67 7.59
C ASN A 103 -2.66 -0.12 7.73
N PHE A 104 -2.48 -0.75 8.88
CA PHE A 104 -1.36 -1.66 9.13
C PHE A 104 -1.93 -3.02 9.50
N GLU A 105 -1.29 -4.08 9.00
CA GLU A 105 -1.62 -5.45 9.31
C GLU A 105 -0.41 -6.10 10.01
N ASN A 106 -0.70 -6.80 11.09
CA ASN A 106 0.21 -7.72 11.74
C ASN A 106 -0.25 -9.15 11.37
N ASP A 107 0.69 -10.07 11.20
CA ASP A 107 0.33 -11.48 11.17
C ASP A 107 0.09 -11.91 12.62
N GLU A 108 -1.08 -11.62 13.20
CA GLU A 108 -1.46 -12.37 14.40
C GLU A 108 -1.45 -13.86 14.03
N PRO A 109 -0.79 -14.74 14.80
CA PRO A 109 -1.07 -16.15 14.67
C PRO A 109 -2.56 -16.33 14.99
N GLU A 110 -3.32 -16.94 14.07
CA GLU A 110 -4.61 -17.52 14.41
C GLU A 110 -4.39 -18.37 15.67
N PHE A 111 -4.89 -17.90 16.81
CA PHE A 111 -5.11 -18.75 17.97
C PHE A 111 -6.19 -19.73 17.53
N ASN A 112 -5.76 -20.87 16.99
CA ASN A 112 -6.60 -22.04 16.86
C ASN A 112 -6.80 -22.59 18.28
N ASP A 113 -7.94 -22.25 18.89
CA ASP A 113 -8.47 -22.90 20.10
C ASP A 113 -8.70 -24.41 19.88
#